data_AF-A0A8T4SBW3-F1
#
_entry.id   AF-A0A8T4SBW3-F1
#
_cell.length_a   1.000
_cell.length_b   1.000
_cell.length_c   1.000
_cell.angle_alpha   90.00
_cell.angle_beta   90.00
_cell.angle_gamma   90.00
#
_symmetry.space_group_name_H-M   'P 1'
#
loop_
_entity.id
_entity.type
_entity.pdbx_description
1 polymer ?
#
loop_
_entity_poly.entity_id
_entity_poly.type
_entity_poly.pdbx_seq_one_letter_code
_entity_poly.pdbx_strand_id
1 'polypeptide(L)' 'MRLQKHLSRNVGNKTYYKHVIVVPSKLVEELNWKDEQELKGSIKNKKLVIEED' A
#
# COMPACT_ATOMS: atom_id res chain seq x y z
N MET A 1 -11.64 0.21 -2.88
CA MET A 1 -10.35 0.35 -2.16
C MET A 1 -10.58 1.13 -0.87
N ARG A 2 -9.76 0.93 0.16
CA ARG A 2 -9.76 1.74 1.39
C ARG A 2 -8.37 1.84 1.98
N LEU A 3 -8.04 2.97 2.59
CA LEU A 3 -6.84 3.13 3.41
C LEU A 3 -7.12 2.58 4.80
N GLN A 4 -6.33 1.62 5.25
CA GLN A 4 -6.38 1.05 6.58
C GLN A 4 -5.14 1.46 7.37
N LYS A 5 -5.31 1.54 8.68
CA LYS A 5 -4.24 1.79 9.62
C LYS A 5 -4.04 0.52 10.44
N HIS A 6 -2.87 -0.10 10.30
CA HIS A 6 -2.50 -1.32 11.04
C HIS A 6 -1.44 -0.99 12.06
N LEU A 7 -1.48 -1.65 13.22
CA LEU A 7 -0.41 -1.56 14.20
C LEU A 7 0.88 -2.12 13.57
N SER A 8 1.94 -1.32 13.58
CA SER A 8 3.25 -1.73 13.08
C SER A 8 4.12 -2.24 14.23
N ARG A 9 4.33 -1.40 15.25
CA ARG A 9 5.12 -1.76 16.43
C ARG A 9 4.86 -0.80 17.58
N ASN A 10 5.13 -1.25 18.79
CA ASN A 10 5.25 -0.38 19.97
C ASN A 10 6.73 -0.24 20.32
N VAL A 11 7.17 0.98 20.61
CA VAL A 11 8.54 1.26 21.08
C VAL A 11 8.44 2.16 22.30
N GLY A 12 8.74 1.59 23.48
CA GLY A 12 8.46 2.23 24.77
C GLY A 12 6.99 2.63 24.88
N ASN A 13 6.73 3.92 25.11
CA ASN A 13 5.37 4.48 25.22
C ASN A 13 4.78 4.97 23.88
N LYS A 14 5.44 4.69 22.74
CA LYS A 14 4.97 5.14 21.42
C LYS A 14 4.47 3.97 20.58
N THR A 15 3.26 4.11 20.05
CA THR A 15 2.65 3.19 19.10
C THR A 15 2.80 3.70 17.67
N TYR A 16 3.39 2.87 16.82
CA TYR A 16 3.60 3.13 15.40
C TYR A 16 2.59 2.35 14.59
N TYR A 17 2.06 3.01 13.56
CA TYR A 17 1.11 2.41 12.64
C TYR A 17 1.65 2.47 11.23
N LYS A 18 1.40 1.41 10.47
CA LYS A 18 1.58 1.39 9.02
C LYS A 18 0.24 1.63 8.34
N HIS A 19 0.28 2.26 7.18
CA HIS A 19 -0.89 2.41 6.33
C HIS A 19 -0.87 1.34 5.25
N VAL A 20 -2.03 0.71 5.02
CA VAL A 20 -2.21 -0.36 4.04
C VAL A 20 -3.39 0.00 3.16
N ILE A 21 -3.21 -0.06 1.84
CA ILE A 21 -4.31 0.13 0.89
C ILE A 21 -4.83 -1.25 0.48
N VAL A 22 -6.13 -1.46 0.63
CA VAL A 22 -6.78 -2.68 0.13
C VAL A 22 -7.09 -2.50 -1.35
N VAL A 23 -6.42 -3.29 -2.19
CA VAL A 23 -6.62 -3.35 -3.64
C VAL A 23 -7.56 -4.53 -3.96
N PRO A 24 -8.70 -4.30 -4.64
CA PRO A 24 -9.58 -5.37 -5.11
C PRO A 24 -8.87 -6.36 -6.02
N SER A 25 -9.16 -7.66 -5.88
CA SER A 25 -8.54 -8.73 -6.68
C SER A 25 -8.61 -8.47 -8.18
N LYS A 26 -9.75 -7.97 -8.68
CA LYS A 26 -9.92 -7.59 -10.08
C LYS A 26 -8.85 -6.62 -10.59
N LEU A 27 -8.44 -5.63 -9.78
CA LEU A 27 -7.39 -4.69 -10.18
C LEU A 27 -6.00 -5.32 -10.12
N VAL A 28 -5.76 -6.21 -9.15
CA VAL A 28 -4.50 -6.96 -9.06
C VAL A 28 -4.31 -7.83 -10.31
N GLU A 29 -5.38 -8.51 -10.74
CA GLU A 29 -5.41 -9.32 -11.97
C GLU A 29 -5.22 -8.48 -13.23
N GLU A 30 -5.94 -7.36 -13.36
CA GLU A 30 -5.80 -6.44 -14.51
C GLU A 30 -4.40 -5.82 -14.62
N LEU A 31 -3.77 -5.54 -13.48
CA LEU A 31 -2.40 -5.01 -13.40
C LEU A 31 -1.33 -6.12 -13.48
N ASN A 32 -1.74 -7.39 -13.48
CA ASN A 32 -0.85 -8.56 -13.46
C ASN A 32 0.20 -8.51 -12.32
N TRP A 33 -0.16 -7.90 -11.20
CA TRP A 33 0.70 -7.85 -10.02
C TRP A 33 0.80 -9.22 -9.38
N LYS A 34 2.01 -9.58 -8.95
CA LYS A 34 2.32 -10.84 -8.29
C LYS A 34 2.42 -10.66 -6.77
N ASP A 35 2.26 -11.76 -6.06
CA ASP A 35 2.50 -11.79 -4.61
C ASP A 35 3.94 -11.38 -4.31
N GLU A 36 4.10 -10.55 -3.26
CA GLU A 36 5.38 -10.02 -2.79
C GLU A 36 6.19 -9.19 -3.82
N GLN A 37 5.57 -8.81 -4.94
CA GLN A 37 6.20 -7.96 -5.95
C GLN A 37 6.54 -6.57 -5.39
N GLU A 38 7.73 -6.08 -5.72
CA GLU A 38 8.14 -4.71 -5.41
C GLU A 38 7.42 -3.71 -6.33
N LEU A 39 6.89 -2.66 -5.72
CA LEU A 39 6.14 -1.60 -6.40
C LEU A 39 6.71 -0.24 -5.99
N LYS A 40 6.80 0.67 -6.95
CA LYS A 40 7.17 2.07 -6.72
C LYS A 40 5.92 2.94 -6.62
N GLY A 41 5.96 3.93 -5.72
CA GLY A 41 4.91 4.92 -5.53
C GLY A 41 5.39 6.34 -5.88
N SER A 42 4.61 7.08 -6.66
CA SER A 42 4.84 8.50 -6.92
C SER A 42 3.56 9.34 -6.74
N ILE A 43 3.73 10.65 -6.52
CA ILE A 43 2.61 11.60 -6.42
C ILE A 43 2.52 12.38 -7.73
N LYS A 44 1.40 12.24 -8.44
CA LYS A 44 1.10 13.00 -9.66
C LYS A 44 -0.29 13.60 -9.57
N ASN A 45 -0.40 14.92 -9.70
CA ASN A 45 -1.69 15.63 -9.68
C ASN A 45 -2.58 15.28 -8.47
N LYS A 46 -1.98 15.23 -7.26
CA LYS A 46 -2.64 14.80 -6.00
C LYS A 46 -3.18 13.37 -6.02
N LYS A 47 -2.67 12.51 -6.91
CA LYS A 47 -2.97 11.07 -6.97
C LYS A 47 -1.72 10.28 -6.61
N LEU A 48 -1.91 9.20 -5.87
CA LEU A 48 -0.89 8.16 -5.73
C LEU A 48 -0.91 7.31 -7.01
N VAL A 49 0.22 7.27 -7.71
CA VAL A 49 0.46 6.37 -8.83
C VAL A 49 1.36 5.25 -8.32
N ILE A 50 0.97 4.01 -8.56
CA ILE A 50 1.72 2.81 -8.16
C ILE A 50 2.04 2.04 -9.43
N GLU A 51 3.32 1.75 -9.62
CA GLU A 51 3.87 1.09 -10.80
C GLU A 51 4.83 -0.03 -10.34
N GLU A 52 5.13 -0.97 -11.22
CA GLU A 52 6.17 -1.98 -10.94
C GLU A 52 7.53 -1.28 -10.78
N ASP A 53 8.38 -1.79 -9.88
CA ASP A 53 9.74 -1.24 -9.68
C ASP A 53 10.63 -1.41 -10.91
#